data_AF-A0A6P2M1D9-F1
#
_entry.id   AF-A0A6P2M1D9-F1
#
_cell.length_a   1.000
_cell.length_b   1.000
_cell.length_c   1.000
_cell.angle_alpha   90.00
_cell.angle_beta   90.00
_cell.angle_gamma   90.00
#
_symmetry.space_group_name_H-M   'P 1'
#
loop_
_entity.id
_entity.type
_entity.pdbx_description
1 polymer ?
#
loop_
_entity_poly.entity_id
_entity_poly.type
_entity_poly.pdbx_seq_one_letter_code
_entity_poly.pdbx_strand_id
1 'polypeptide(L)' 'MHLPAVLERALEVLGRLKQGAHPLTLGGKMLTSRRGDFSIPLGLRYRLLVDAASLKPLKFLSHESYNLLV' A
#
# COMPACT_ATOMS: atom_id res chain seq x y z
N MET A 1 1.85 -16.88 12.64
CA MET A 1 1.31 -15.59 13.12
C MET A 1 2.21 -14.47 12.60
N HIS A 2 1.73 -13.63 11.66
CA HIS A 2 2.54 -12.53 11.08
C HIS A 2 1.86 -11.15 11.18
N LEU A 3 0.69 -11.08 11.84
CA LEU A 3 -0.12 -9.88 11.88
C LEU A 3 0.58 -8.69 12.58
N PRO A 4 1.33 -8.87 13.68
CA PRO A 4 2.06 -7.76 14.31
C PRO A 4 3.06 -7.09 13.35
N ALA A 5 3.90 -7.89 12.67
CA ALA A 5 4.88 -7.38 11.71
C ALA A 5 4.23 -6.63 10.53
N VAL A 6 3.06 -7.08 10.08
CA VAL A 6 2.29 -6.39 9.02
C VAL A 6 1.78 -5.03 9.51
N LEU A 7 1.31 -4.95 10.75
CA LEU A 7 0.84 -3.70 11.34
C LEU A 7 1.98 -2.72 11.58
N GLU A 8 3.13 -3.19 12.09
CA GLU A 8 4.34 -2.37 12.24
C GLU A 8 4.78 -1.79 10.90
N ARG A 9 4.82 -2.64 9.86
CA ARG A 9 5.14 -2.18 8.50
C ARG A 9 4.11 -1.18 7.97
N ALA A 10 2.82 -1.39 8.26
CA ALA A 10 1.76 -0.46 7.87
C ALA A 10 1.97 0.92 8.49
N LEU A 11 2.25 0.96 9.81
CA LEU A 11 2.51 2.21 10.52
C LEU A 11 3.77 2.92 9.99
N GLU A 12 4.84 2.18 9.71
CA GLU A 12 6.05 2.75 9.10
C GLU A 12 5.74 3.39 7.74
N VAL A 13 5.06 2.65 6.85
CA VAL A 13 4.69 3.14 5.51
C VAL A 13 3.80 4.38 5.62
N LEU A 14 2.80 4.39 6.50
CA LEU A 14 1.93 5.54 6.72
C LEU A 14 2.71 6.75 7.23
N GLY A 15 3.64 6.54 8.16
CA GLY A 15 4.53 7.59 8.67
C GLY A 15 5.37 8.22 7.56
N ARG A 16 5.96 7.39 6.69
CA ARG A 16 6.78 7.88 5.57
C ARG A 16 5.95 8.58 4.49
N LEU A 17 4.77 8.06 4.16
CA LEU A 17 3.83 8.75 3.25
C LEU A 17 3.45 10.13 3.79
N LYS A 18 3.18 10.24 5.11
CA LYS A 18 2.87 11.51 5.77
C LYS A 18 4.04 12.51 5.70
N GLN A 19 5.28 12.03 5.64
CA GLN A 19 6.48 12.85 5.44
C GLN A 19 6.74 13.20 3.97
N GLY A 20 5.89 12.76 3.04
CA GLY A 20 6.01 13.03 1.62
C GLY A 20 6.82 11.99 0.83
N ALA A 21 7.12 10.82 1.42
CA ALA A 21 7.79 9.75 0.68
C ALA A 21 6.89 9.26 -0.48
N HIS A 22 7.49 9.07 -1.65
CA HIS A 22 6.76 8.58 -2.81
C HIS A 22 6.49 7.07 -2.69
N PRO A 23 5.30 6.54 -3.05
CA PRO A 23 4.96 5.13 -2.90
C PRO A 23 5.98 4.15 -3.52
N LEU A 24 6.59 4.52 -4.65
CA LEU A 24 7.62 3.70 -5.30
C LEU A 24 8.87 3.51 -4.43
N THR A 25 9.25 4.50 -3.61
CA THR A 25 10.41 4.38 -2.70
C THR A 25 10.12 3.49 -1.50
N LEU A 26 8.85 3.13 -1.29
CA LEU A 26 8.39 2.26 -0.20
C LEU A 26 8.18 0.81 -0.66
N GLY A 27 8.63 0.47 -1.87
CA GLY A 27 8.41 -0.83 -2.51
C GLY A 27 7.05 -0.95 -3.20
N GLY A 28 6.36 0.18 -3.39
CA GLY A 28 5.10 0.25 -4.09
C GLY A 28 5.23 -0.01 -5.60
N LYS A 29 4.14 -0.51 -6.19
CA LYS A 29 4.00 -0.70 -7.64
C LYS A 29 2.81 0.10 -8.13
N MET A 30 2.95 0.74 -9.28
CA MET A 30 1.84 1.42 -9.96
C MET A 30 0.88 0.39 -10.55
N LEU A 31 -0.42 0.63 -10.40
CA LEU A 31 -1.50 -0.21 -10.91
C LEU A 31 -2.07 0.41 -12.17
N THR A 32 -1.94 -0.31 -13.29
CA THR A 32 -2.47 0.13 -14.58
C THR A 32 -4.00 0.07 -14.63
N SER A 33 -4.63 -0.87 -13.92
CA SER A 33 -6.09 -1.02 -13.87
C SER A 33 -6.81 -0.02 -12.96
N ARG A 34 -6.08 0.73 -12.12
CA ARG A 34 -6.64 1.70 -11.15
C ARG A 34 -6.16 3.13 -11.34
N ARG A 35 -6.24 3.64 -12.57
CA ARG A 35 -5.89 5.04 -12.88
C ARG A 35 -4.47 5.45 -12.41
N GLY A 36 -3.55 4.48 -12.29
CA GLY A 36 -2.19 4.72 -11.83
C GLY A 36 -2.00 4.69 -10.30
N ASP A 37 -3.01 4.29 -9.51
CA ASP A 37 -2.86 4.12 -8.06
C ASP A 37 -1.68 3.21 -7.71
N PHE A 38 -1.11 3.39 -6.52
CA PHE A 38 0.01 2.58 -6.06
C PHE A 38 -0.44 1.49 -5.09
N SER A 39 0.19 0.32 -5.19
CA SER A 39 0.05 -0.78 -4.25
C SER A 39 1.38 -1.04 -3.54
N ILE A 40 1.42 -0.83 -2.23
CA ILE A 40 2.59 -1.08 -1.39
C ILE A 40 2.41 -2.40 -0.63
N PRO A 41 3.32 -3.37 -0.77
CA PRO A 41 3.25 -4.61 0.01
C PRO A 41 3.59 -4.34 1.48
N LEU A 42 2.74 -4.83 2.38
CA LEU A 42 2.92 -4.76 3.84
C LEU A 42 3.31 -6.13 4.44
N GLY A 43 3.29 -7.17 3.61
CA GLY A 43 3.65 -8.55 3.93
C GLY A 43 3.27 -9.47 2.76
N LEU A 44 3.30 -10.79 2.98
CA LEU A 44 2.97 -11.79 1.95
C LEU A 44 1.56 -11.65 1.37
N ARG A 45 0.60 -11.24 2.21
CA ARG A 45 -0.82 -11.23 1.86
C ARG A 45 -1.54 -9.91 2.13
N TYR A 46 -0.81 -8.83 2.41
CA TYR A 46 -1.41 -7.55 2.73
C TYR A 46 -0.76 -6.43 1.94
N ARG A 47 -1.58 -5.49 1.48
CA ARG A 47 -1.15 -4.36 0.67
C ARG A 47 -1.87 -3.08 1.09
N LEU A 48 -1.18 -1.96 0.98
CA LEU A 48 -1.75 -0.62 1.11
C LEU A 48 -1.96 -0.02 -0.28
N LEU A 49 -3.18 0.40 -0.59
CA LEU A 49 -3.45 1.24 -1.74
C LEU A 49 -3.18 2.70 -1.40
N VAL A 50 -2.58 3.40 -2.34
CA VAL A 50 -2.28 4.83 -2.25
C VAL A 50 -2.74 5.49 -3.54
N ASP A 51 -3.48 6.58 -3.40
CA ASP A 51 -4.00 7.36 -4.52
C ASP A 51 -2.85 8.02 -5.31
N ALA A 52 -2.90 7.94 -6.63
CA ALA A 52 -1.81 8.45 -7.46
C ALA A 52 -1.68 9.99 -7.44
N ALA A 53 -2.81 10.70 -7.32
CA ALA A 53 -2.86 12.15 -7.44
C ALA A 53 -2.47 12.85 -6.14
N SER A 54 -2.98 12.34 -5.02
CA SER A 54 -2.80 12.91 -3.69
C SER A 54 -1.70 12.24 -2.88
N LEU A 55 -1.20 11.08 -3.33
CA LEU A 55 -0.25 10.22 -2.60
C LEU A 55 -0.75 9.83 -1.19
N LYS A 56 -2.06 9.90 -0.97
CA LYS A 56 -2.68 9.57 0.31
C LYS A 56 -3.05 8.10 0.37
N PRO A 57 -2.87 7.45 1.52
CA PRO A 57 -3.32 6.08 1.73
C PRO A 57 -4.84 6.00 1.60
N LEU A 58 -5.31 5.04 0.81
CA LEU A 58 -6.72 4.81 0.54
C LEU A 58 -7.28 3.65 1.38
N LYS A 59 -6.68 2.46 1.24
CA LYS A 59 -7.21 1.22 1.84
C LYS A 59 -6.11 0.23 2.15
N PHE A 60 -6.26 -0.44 3.30
CA PHE A 60 -5.54 -1.66 3.63
C PHE A 60 -6.31 -2.86 3.10
N LEU A 61 -5.67 -3.71 2.30
CA LEU A 61 -6.31 -4.84 1.62
C LEU A 61 -5.57 -6.14 1.93
N SER A 62 -6.33 -7.22 2.11
CA SER A 62 -5.78 -8.56 2.00
C SER A 62 -5.54 -8.92 0.53
N HIS A 63 -4.77 -9.98 0.29
CA HIS A 63 -4.47 -10.49 -1.05
C HIS A 63 -5.76 -10.85 -1.80
N GLU A 64 -6.73 -11.48 -1.12
CA GLU A 64 -8.01 -11.87 -1.72
C GLU A 64 -8.81 -10.65 -2.13
N SER A 65 -8.92 -9.64 -1.26
CA SER A 65 -9.60 -8.38 -1.61
C SER A 65 -8.86 -7.59 -2.69
N TYR A 66 -7.53 -7.69 -2.75
CA TYR A 66 -6.74 -7.06 -3.80
C TYR A 66 -6.98 -7.69 -5.18
N ASN A 67 -7.00 -9.02 -5.28
CA ASN A 67 -7.21 -9.70 -6.58
C ASN A 67 -8.60 -9.46 -7.18
N LEU A 68 -9.60 -9.11 -6.37
CA LEU A 68 -10.91 -8.72 -6.86
C LEU A 68 -10.95 -7.28 -7.42
N LEU A 69 -9.89 -6.49 -7.19
CA LEU A 69 -9.86 -5.05 -7.45
C LEU A 69 -8.86 -4.62 -8.54
N VAL A 70 -7.99 -5.52 -9.00
CA VAL A 70 -6.85 -5.21 -9.87
C VAL A 70 -6.80 -6.12 -11.08
#